data_AF-A0A497P254-F1
#
_entry.id   AF-A0A497P254-F1
#
_cell.length_a   1.000
_cell.length_b   1.000
_cell.length_c   1.000
_cell.angle_alpha   90.00
_cell.angle_beta   90.00
_cell.angle_gamma   90.00
#
_symmetry.space_group_name_H-M   'P 1'
#
loop_
_entity.id
_entity.type
_entity.pdbx_description
1 polymer ?
#
loop_
_entity_poly.entity_id
_entity_poly.type
_entity_poly.pdbx_seq_one_letter_code
_entity_poly.pdbx_strand_id
1 'polypeptide(L)'
;MNPSVLQYVNHTITVPVEEYPEGVLHQPVLLLKDFVNITEGFAWFAYASLSPAEPFNNSGYSSVIFMTFMAVGVGESSLDFVGTDLADVNGNPIVHASLGGLIVVWSGPSQNRDVAILDVTSFPATVDSGRLVNITVVASNEGEVPEFFNVTVYANTTIIGTREVSHIAPGENVTIIFVWNTTGLSPCNNFTIWAEATTVPNKVNVDNNIFTDGYVKIKMLGDLNGDDVIDILDIVLATSCYGSTPGDPNWNPEADLARPWNVIEICDIVTIASRYGRTP
;
A
#
# COMPACT_ATOMS: atom_id res chain seq x y z
N MET A 1 -7.87 16.15 -31.56
CA MET A 1 -7.69 15.16 -30.46
C MET A 1 -7.22 15.88 -29.20
N ASN A 2 -7.62 15.46 -28.00
CA ASN A 2 -7.12 16.02 -26.74
C ASN A 2 -5.82 15.31 -26.31
N PRO A 3 -4.63 15.93 -26.44
CA PRO A 3 -3.34 15.29 -26.17
C PRO A 3 -3.13 14.95 -24.69
N SER A 4 -3.91 15.54 -23.78
CA SER A 4 -3.86 15.23 -22.35
C SER A 4 -4.60 13.94 -21.98
N VAL A 5 -5.41 13.39 -22.89
CA VAL A 5 -6.18 12.15 -22.69
C VAL A 5 -5.63 11.02 -23.57
N LEU A 6 -5.36 11.32 -24.85
CA LEU A 6 -4.80 10.37 -25.82
C LEU A 6 -3.54 10.93 -26.46
N GLN A 7 -2.50 10.11 -26.54
CA GLN A 7 -1.27 10.44 -27.23
C GLN A 7 -1.13 9.59 -28.49
N TYR A 8 -0.81 10.22 -29.62
CA TYR A 8 -0.50 9.52 -30.87
C TYR A 8 0.79 8.68 -30.71
N VAL A 9 0.76 7.45 -31.22
CA VAL A 9 1.91 6.52 -31.21
C VAL A 9 2.49 6.36 -32.61
N ASN A 10 1.69 5.82 -33.54
CA ASN A 10 2.07 5.62 -34.93
C ASN A 10 0.82 5.51 -35.82
N HIS A 11 1.04 5.48 -37.13
CA HIS A 11 0.02 5.12 -38.10
C HIS A 11 0.59 4.23 -39.20
N THR A 12 -0.29 3.49 -39.87
CA THR A 12 0.02 2.67 -41.05
C THR A 12 -0.96 3.06 -42.15
N ILE A 13 -0.43 3.29 -43.35
CA ILE A 13 -1.23 3.60 -44.54
C ILE A 13 -1.37 2.33 -45.37
N THR A 14 -2.59 1.93 -45.70
CA THR A 14 -2.88 0.71 -46.48
C THR A 14 -3.12 1.03 -47.95
N VAL A 15 -2.15 1.72 -48.56
CA VAL A 15 -2.06 1.89 -50.02
C VAL A 15 -0.63 1.58 -50.46
N PRO A 16 -0.42 0.88 -51.60
CA PRO A 16 -1.43 0.53 -52.62
C PRO A 16 -2.17 -0.80 -52.38
N VAL A 17 -3.25 -1.03 -53.14
CA VAL A 17 -4.05 -2.27 -53.10
C VAL A 17 -3.21 -3.50 -53.43
N GLU A 18 -2.22 -3.37 -54.31
CA GLU A 18 -1.29 -4.44 -54.68
C GLU A 18 -0.47 -4.98 -53.49
N GLU A 19 -0.30 -4.18 -52.44
CA GLU A 19 0.36 -4.56 -51.19
C GLU A 19 -0.65 -4.81 -50.05
N TYR A 20 -1.73 -4.03 -50.04
CA TYR A 20 -2.78 -4.07 -49.03
C TYR A 20 -4.14 -4.32 -49.70
N PRO A 21 -4.58 -5.59 -49.85
CA PRO A 21 -5.80 -5.93 -50.61
C PRO A 21 -7.10 -5.23 -50.15
N GLU A 22 -7.15 -4.75 -48.90
CA GLU A 22 -8.27 -4.02 -48.31
C GLU A 22 -8.23 -2.49 -48.53
N GLY A 23 -7.16 -2.00 -49.18
CA GLY A 23 -6.93 -0.60 -49.51
C GLY A 23 -7.81 -0.09 -50.66
N VAL A 24 -7.58 1.15 -51.10
CA VAL A 24 -8.42 1.80 -52.14
C VAL A 24 -7.65 2.44 -53.31
N LEU A 25 -6.32 2.56 -53.23
CA LEU A 25 -5.52 3.19 -54.29
C LEU A 25 -4.61 2.16 -54.95
N HIS A 26 -4.60 2.12 -56.28
CA HIS A 26 -3.72 1.27 -57.07
C HIS A 26 -2.36 1.93 -57.32
N GLN A 27 -1.34 1.10 -57.59
CA GLN A 27 -0.05 1.58 -58.10
C GLN A 27 -0.19 2.24 -59.49
N PRO A 28 0.61 3.28 -59.81
CA PRO A 28 1.59 3.93 -58.93
C PRO A 28 0.92 4.93 -57.97
N VAL A 29 1.35 4.96 -56.71
CA VAL A 29 0.79 5.88 -55.69
C VAL A 29 1.62 7.15 -55.60
N LEU A 30 0.93 8.28 -55.54
CA LEU A 30 1.46 9.60 -55.22
C LEU A 30 1.17 9.93 -53.75
N LEU A 31 2.23 10.10 -52.95
CA LEU A 31 2.16 10.68 -51.61
C LEU A 31 2.15 12.21 -51.73
N LEU A 32 1.03 12.84 -51.36
CA LEU A 32 0.88 14.30 -51.36
C LEU A 32 1.16 14.88 -49.97
N LYS A 33 0.70 14.20 -48.91
CA LYS A 33 0.86 14.64 -47.52
C LYS A 33 0.84 13.45 -46.57
N ASP A 34 1.78 13.46 -45.65
CA ASP A 34 1.81 12.63 -44.45
C ASP A 34 2.38 13.49 -43.33
N PHE A 35 1.52 13.90 -42.41
CA PHE A 35 1.89 14.85 -41.37
C PHE A 35 1.08 14.64 -40.09
N VAL A 36 1.78 14.64 -38.96
CA VAL A 36 1.17 14.57 -37.62
C VAL A 36 1.78 15.65 -36.73
N ASN A 37 0.94 16.50 -36.15
CA ASN A 37 1.29 17.43 -35.07
C ASN A 37 0.79 16.87 -33.74
N ILE A 38 1.70 16.25 -32.99
CA ILE A 38 1.40 15.62 -31.69
C ILE A 38 1.01 16.65 -30.61
N THR A 39 1.52 17.88 -30.70
CA THR A 39 1.28 18.92 -29.70
C THR A 39 -0.12 19.50 -29.83
N GLU A 40 -0.58 19.70 -31.06
CA GLU A 40 -1.93 20.21 -31.34
C GLU A 40 -2.98 19.09 -31.47
N GLY A 41 -2.55 17.83 -31.49
CA GLY A 41 -3.44 16.68 -31.64
C GLY A 41 -4.13 16.64 -33.01
N PHE A 42 -3.37 16.96 -34.06
CA PHE A 42 -3.82 17.13 -35.44
C PHE A 42 -3.02 16.24 -36.39
N ALA A 43 -3.65 15.68 -37.42
CA ALA A 43 -3.00 14.90 -38.46
C ALA A 43 -3.61 15.20 -39.84
N TRP A 44 -2.80 15.11 -40.90
CA TRP A 44 -3.21 15.31 -42.28
C TRP A 44 -2.50 14.32 -43.20
N PHE A 45 -3.31 13.52 -43.88
CA PHE A 45 -2.88 12.55 -44.88
C PHE A 45 -3.52 12.85 -46.24
N ALA A 46 -2.76 12.69 -47.32
CA ALA A 46 -3.26 12.81 -48.69
C ALA A 46 -2.45 11.90 -49.63
N TYR A 47 -3.16 11.04 -50.35
CA TYR A 47 -2.60 10.06 -51.29
C TYR A 47 -3.50 10.00 -52.52
N ALA A 48 -2.91 9.71 -53.69
CA ALA A 48 -3.65 9.51 -54.93
C ALA A 48 -2.99 8.41 -55.78
N SER A 49 -3.75 7.75 -56.66
CA SER A 49 -3.16 6.94 -57.72
C SER A 49 -2.79 7.80 -58.92
N LEU A 50 -1.66 7.49 -59.57
CA LEU A 50 -1.23 8.14 -60.81
C LEU A 50 -1.84 7.43 -62.02
N SER A 51 -2.21 8.21 -63.03
CA SER A 51 -2.63 7.64 -64.31
C SER A 51 -1.48 6.89 -64.99
N PRO A 52 -1.71 5.72 -65.61
CA PRO A 52 -2.97 4.98 -65.66
C PRO A 52 -3.11 4.01 -64.46
N ALA A 53 -4.11 4.25 -63.61
CA ALA A 53 -4.51 3.34 -62.53
C ALA A 53 -6.01 3.10 -62.60
N GLU A 54 -6.44 1.86 -62.31
CA GLU A 54 -7.86 1.51 -62.33
C GLU A 54 -8.61 2.24 -61.21
N PRO A 55 -9.79 2.84 -61.49
CA PRO A 55 -10.62 3.42 -60.46
C PRO A 55 -11.07 2.36 -59.45
N PHE A 56 -10.95 2.68 -58.17
CA PHE A 56 -11.46 1.81 -57.13
C PHE A 56 -12.99 1.84 -57.07
N ASN A 57 -13.62 0.66 -57.07
CA ASN A 57 -15.06 0.50 -56.94
C ASN A 57 -15.37 -0.72 -56.07
N ASN A 58 -15.55 -0.50 -54.77
CA ASN A 58 -15.96 -1.51 -53.80
C ASN A 58 -17.31 -1.11 -53.19
N SER A 59 -18.24 -2.06 -53.08
CA SER A 59 -19.53 -1.87 -52.42
C SER A 59 -19.49 -2.15 -50.91
N GLY A 60 -18.38 -2.69 -50.41
CA GLY A 60 -18.12 -2.92 -48.99
C GLY A 60 -17.34 -1.79 -48.30
N TYR A 61 -17.01 -1.99 -47.03
CA TYR A 61 -16.15 -1.08 -46.28
C TYR A 61 -14.69 -1.33 -46.62
N SER A 62 -13.91 -0.25 -46.77
CA SER A 62 -12.46 -0.30 -46.93
C SER A 62 -11.79 0.64 -45.95
N SER A 63 -10.57 0.29 -45.53
CA SER A 63 -9.78 1.06 -44.57
C SER A 63 -8.46 1.46 -45.23
N VAL A 64 -8.13 2.75 -45.14
CA VAL A 64 -6.97 3.35 -45.81
C VAL A 64 -5.85 3.76 -44.85
N ILE A 65 -6.20 3.99 -43.58
CA ILE A 65 -5.29 4.49 -42.55
C ILE A 65 -5.66 3.84 -41.22
N PHE A 66 -4.67 3.27 -40.55
CA PHE A 66 -4.78 2.77 -39.18
C PHE A 66 -3.94 3.66 -38.28
N MET A 67 -4.52 4.17 -37.21
CA MET A 67 -3.81 5.02 -36.24
C MET A 67 -3.83 4.37 -34.86
N THR A 68 -2.68 4.36 -34.19
CA THR A 68 -2.52 3.84 -32.84
C THR A 68 -2.37 5.00 -31.87
N PHE A 69 -3.12 4.94 -30.76
CA PHE A 69 -3.07 5.91 -29.68
C PHE A 69 -2.83 5.21 -28.34
N MET A 70 -2.15 5.90 -27.44
CA MET A 70 -1.95 5.50 -26.04
C MET A 70 -2.83 6.38 -25.15
N ALA A 71 -3.59 5.78 -24.23
CA ALA A 71 -4.32 6.52 -23.22
C ALA A 71 -3.35 7.01 -22.13
N VAL A 72 -3.30 8.33 -21.91
CA VAL A 72 -2.35 8.99 -20.99
C VAL A 72 -3.03 9.78 -19.88
N GLY A 73 -4.35 9.99 -19.96
CA GLY A 73 -5.12 10.68 -18.94
C GLY A 73 -6.59 10.27 -18.95
N VAL A 74 -7.28 10.55 -17.84
CA VAL A 74 -8.72 10.34 -17.70
C VAL A 74 -9.45 11.52 -18.32
N GLY A 75 -10.50 11.23 -19.10
CA GLY A 75 -11.32 12.25 -19.73
C GLY A 75 -11.80 11.82 -21.11
N GLU A 76 -12.22 12.80 -21.90
CA GLU A 76 -12.76 12.58 -23.22
C GLU A 76 -11.84 13.18 -24.29
N SER A 77 -11.72 12.48 -25.42
CA SER A 77 -11.02 12.96 -26.60
C SER A 77 -11.83 12.66 -27.84
N SER A 78 -12.32 13.73 -28.49
CA SER A 78 -12.94 13.63 -29.81
C SER A 78 -11.88 13.43 -30.90
N LEU A 79 -12.20 12.56 -31.85
CA LEU A 79 -11.49 12.26 -33.09
C LEU A 79 -12.37 12.68 -34.26
N ASP A 80 -12.38 13.98 -34.54
CA ASP A 80 -13.19 14.57 -35.60
C ASP A 80 -12.37 14.87 -36.85
N PHE A 81 -13.02 14.72 -38.00
CA PHE A 81 -12.48 15.21 -39.25
C PHE A 81 -12.77 16.71 -39.41
N VAL A 82 -11.72 17.53 -39.50
CA VAL A 82 -11.83 18.97 -39.69
C VAL A 82 -11.92 19.35 -41.18
N GLY A 83 -11.35 18.52 -42.05
CA GLY A 83 -11.42 18.67 -43.50
C GLY A 83 -11.24 17.33 -44.20
N THR A 84 -12.09 17.06 -45.18
CA THR A 84 -12.07 15.83 -45.99
C THR A 84 -12.33 16.19 -47.45
N ASP A 85 -11.59 15.57 -48.35
CA ASP A 85 -11.81 15.68 -49.79
C ASP A 85 -11.55 14.32 -50.44
N LEU A 86 -12.33 14.00 -51.47
CA LEU A 86 -12.21 12.79 -52.28
C LEU A 86 -12.41 13.22 -53.72
N ALA A 87 -11.62 12.67 -54.65
CA ALA A 87 -11.70 13.05 -56.06
C ALA A 87 -11.80 11.84 -56.99
N ASP A 88 -12.54 12.01 -58.11
CA ASP A 88 -12.64 11.01 -59.17
C ASP A 88 -11.41 11.02 -60.09
N VAL A 89 -11.42 10.15 -61.11
CA VAL A 89 -10.32 10.02 -62.10
C VAL A 89 -10.02 11.31 -62.88
N ASN A 90 -10.97 12.24 -62.96
CA ASN A 90 -10.81 13.53 -63.64
C ASN A 90 -10.44 14.66 -62.66
N GLY A 91 -10.28 14.35 -61.36
CA GLY A 91 -10.05 15.34 -60.31
C GLY A 91 -11.31 16.08 -59.85
N ASN A 92 -12.52 15.60 -60.21
CA ASN A 92 -13.75 16.21 -59.72
C ASN A 92 -14.01 15.75 -58.27
N PRO A 93 -14.48 16.63 -57.38
CA PRO A 93 -14.83 16.25 -56.01
C PRO A 93 -15.95 15.21 -55.97
N ILE A 94 -15.76 14.19 -55.13
CA ILE A 94 -16.76 13.18 -54.80
C ILE A 94 -17.46 13.61 -53.52
N VAL A 95 -18.78 13.81 -53.62
CA VAL A 95 -19.61 14.16 -52.46
C VAL A 95 -19.60 13.01 -51.46
N HIS A 96 -19.25 13.31 -50.21
CA HIS A 96 -19.19 12.34 -49.13
C HIS A 96 -19.61 12.98 -47.80
N ALA A 97 -19.87 12.13 -46.80
CA ALA A 97 -20.11 12.54 -45.42
C ALA A 97 -18.99 12.02 -44.53
N SER A 98 -18.54 12.84 -43.59
CA SER A 98 -17.56 12.47 -42.56
C SER A 98 -18.27 12.21 -41.24
N LEU A 99 -17.88 11.13 -40.55
CA LEU A 99 -18.32 10.83 -39.19
C LEU A 99 -17.09 10.71 -38.29
N GLY A 100 -17.01 11.54 -37.26
CA GLY A 100 -15.98 11.48 -36.23
C GLY A 100 -16.25 10.38 -35.19
N GLY A 101 -15.38 10.31 -34.17
CA GLY A 101 -15.52 9.39 -33.04
C GLY A 101 -15.22 10.05 -31.71
N LEU A 102 -15.81 9.54 -30.63
CA LEU A 102 -15.51 9.96 -29.26
C LEU A 102 -14.83 8.81 -28.51
N ILE A 103 -13.67 9.10 -27.92
CA ILE A 103 -13.01 8.17 -26.99
C ILE A 103 -13.15 8.72 -25.58
N VAL A 104 -13.66 7.88 -24.68
CA VAL A 104 -13.78 8.18 -23.25
C VAL A 104 -12.84 7.25 -22.50
N VAL A 105 -11.87 7.83 -21.80
CA VAL A 105 -10.95 7.13 -20.91
C VAL A 105 -11.42 7.36 -19.49
N TRP A 106 -11.84 6.30 -18.80
CA TRP A 106 -12.31 6.36 -17.42
C TRP A 106 -11.35 5.62 -16.48
N SER A 107 -11.08 6.17 -15.30
CA SER A 107 -10.27 5.52 -14.25
C SER A 107 -10.99 4.38 -13.52
N GLY A 108 -12.23 4.06 -13.90
CA GLY A 108 -13.10 3.16 -13.12
C GLY A 108 -13.52 3.77 -11.78
N PRO A 109 -14.33 3.04 -10.98
CA PRO A 109 -14.64 3.45 -9.62
C PRO A 109 -13.35 3.45 -8.79
N SER A 110 -13.04 4.57 -8.14
CA SER A 110 -12.02 4.61 -7.09
C SER A 110 -12.50 3.71 -5.96
N GLN A 111 -12.03 2.47 -5.93
CA GLN A 111 -12.27 1.59 -4.78
C GLN A 111 -11.58 2.24 -3.59
N ASN A 112 -12.35 2.71 -2.60
CA ASN A 112 -11.78 3.24 -1.38
C ASN A 112 -11.14 2.08 -0.61
N ARG A 113 -9.81 2.04 -0.61
CA ARG A 113 -9.02 1.03 0.09
C ARG A 113 -8.49 1.65 1.36
N ASP A 114 -8.89 1.12 2.50
CA ASP A 114 -8.52 1.68 3.79
C ASP A 114 -8.27 0.56 4.82
N VAL A 115 -7.05 0.54 5.35
CA VAL A 115 -6.64 -0.33 6.44
C VAL A 115 -6.19 0.55 7.59
N ALA A 116 -6.51 0.14 8.81
CA ALA A 116 -6.24 0.92 10.01
C ALA A 116 -5.76 0.04 11.15
N ILE A 117 -4.99 0.61 12.08
CA ILE A 117 -4.76 0.04 13.40
C ILE A 117 -5.67 0.79 14.37
N LEU A 118 -6.64 0.09 14.95
CA LEU A 118 -7.64 0.68 15.85
C LEU A 118 -7.14 0.75 17.29
N ASP A 119 -6.32 -0.21 17.71
CA ASP A 119 -5.82 -0.30 19.07
C ASP A 119 -4.52 -1.11 19.14
N VAL A 120 -3.67 -0.74 20.09
CA VAL A 120 -2.48 -1.49 20.49
C VAL A 120 -2.45 -1.46 22.01
N THR A 121 -2.40 -2.62 22.63
CA THR A 121 -2.33 -2.76 24.09
C THR A 121 -1.26 -3.74 24.50
N SER A 122 -0.41 -3.31 25.43
CA SER A 122 0.69 -4.10 25.99
C SER A 122 0.40 -4.52 27.44
N PHE A 123 0.64 -5.80 27.75
CA PHE A 123 0.52 -6.30 29.11
C PHE A 123 1.53 -7.42 29.41
N PRO A 124 2.25 -7.37 30.55
CA PRO A 124 2.24 -6.29 31.56
C PRO A 124 2.96 -5.01 31.08
N ALA A 125 2.52 -3.84 31.57
CA ALA A 125 3.14 -2.55 31.25
C ALA A 125 4.48 -2.31 31.97
N THR A 126 4.81 -3.15 32.95
CA THR A 126 6.06 -3.10 33.70
C THR A 126 6.55 -4.52 33.90
N VAL A 127 7.79 -4.81 33.53
CA VAL A 127 8.37 -6.16 33.64
C VAL A 127 9.86 -6.11 33.94
N ASP A 128 10.40 -7.14 34.57
CA ASP A 128 11.85 -7.33 34.64
C ASP A 128 12.43 -7.66 33.26
N SER A 129 13.70 -7.30 33.03
CA SER A 129 14.43 -7.74 31.84
C SER A 129 14.42 -9.28 31.74
N GLY A 130 14.05 -9.79 30.57
CA GLY A 130 13.99 -11.23 30.26
C GLY A 130 12.62 -11.88 30.45
N ARG A 131 11.60 -11.11 30.86
CA ARG A 131 10.21 -11.55 30.88
C ARG A 131 9.55 -11.37 29.51
N LEU A 132 8.40 -12.01 29.35
CA LEU A 132 7.59 -11.91 28.13
C LEU A 132 6.48 -10.88 28.33
N VAL A 133 6.24 -10.06 27.32
CA VAL A 133 5.15 -9.08 27.26
C VAL A 133 4.24 -9.46 26.10
N ASN A 134 2.95 -9.56 26.36
CA ASN A 134 1.96 -9.78 25.31
C ASN A 134 1.49 -8.43 24.77
N ILE A 135 1.51 -8.29 23.45
CA ILE A 135 1.05 -7.09 22.75
C ILE A 135 -0.12 -7.51 21.86
N THR A 136 -1.27 -6.94 22.12
CA THR A 136 -2.50 -7.17 21.37
C THR A 136 -2.72 -6.00 20.43
N VAL A 137 -2.92 -6.28 19.15
CA VAL A 137 -3.16 -5.27 18.11
C VAL A 137 -4.49 -5.55 17.45
N VAL A 138 -5.34 -4.54 17.30
CA VAL A 138 -6.59 -4.61 16.56
C VAL A 138 -6.39 -3.89 15.23
N ALA A 139 -6.39 -4.64 14.13
CA ALA A 139 -6.33 -4.09 12.78
C ALA A 139 -7.70 -4.17 12.12
N SER A 140 -8.03 -3.22 11.25
CA SER A 140 -9.34 -3.12 10.60
C SER A 140 -9.22 -2.80 9.11
N ASN A 141 -10.21 -3.25 8.34
CA ASN A 141 -10.43 -2.80 6.97
C ASN A 141 -11.60 -1.81 6.96
N GLU A 142 -11.29 -0.52 6.89
CA GLU A 142 -12.26 0.58 6.81
C GLU A 142 -12.64 0.91 5.35
N GLY A 143 -12.12 0.15 4.39
CA GLY A 143 -12.37 0.31 2.96
C GLY A 143 -13.59 -0.46 2.45
N GLU A 144 -13.74 -0.49 1.13
CA GLU A 144 -14.86 -1.13 0.42
C GLU A 144 -14.49 -2.45 -0.27
N VAL A 145 -13.23 -2.85 -0.21
CA VAL A 145 -12.70 -4.05 -0.88
C VAL A 145 -11.98 -4.93 0.13
N PRO A 146 -12.04 -6.26 0.02
CA PRO A 146 -11.22 -7.14 0.84
C PRO A 146 -9.74 -6.82 0.69
N GLU A 147 -9.03 -6.74 1.82
CA GLU A 147 -7.63 -6.33 1.86
C GLU A 147 -6.69 -7.43 2.34
N PHE A 148 -5.42 -7.21 1.99
CA PHE A 148 -4.28 -8.02 2.35
C PHE A 148 -3.13 -7.09 2.72
N PHE A 149 -2.62 -7.21 3.95
CA PHE A 149 -1.57 -6.32 4.45
C PHE A 149 -0.80 -6.97 5.60
N ASN A 150 0.37 -6.41 5.91
CA ASN A 150 1.15 -6.81 7.08
C ASN A 150 0.97 -5.81 8.23
N VAL A 151 0.91 -6.33 9.45
CA VAL A 151 0.96 -5.55 10.69
C VAL A 151 2.31 -5.79 11.33
N THR A 152 3.07 -4.72 11.59
CA THR A 152 4.37 -4.78 12.27
C THR A 152 4.29 -4.04 13.60
N VAL A 153 4.80 -4.66 14.66
CA VAL A 153 4.86 -4.07 16.00
C VAL A 153 6.30 -3.69 16.33
N TYR A 154 6.46 -2.53 16.97
CA TYR A 154 7.74 -1.95 17.32
C TYR A 154 7.82 -1.63 18.82
N ALA A 155 9.03 -1.75 19.36
CA ALA A 155 9.45 -1.11 20.61
C ALA A 155 10.44 0.00 20.27
N ASN A 156 10.06 1.26 20.48
CA ASN A 156 10.76 2.45 19.97
C ASN A 156 10.96 2.37 18.46
N THR A 157 12.14 1.95 18.00
CA THR A 157 12.45 1.76 16.56
C THR A 157 12.75 0.31 16.20
N THR A 158 12.73 -0.60 17.18
CA THR A 158 13.11 -2.01 17.00
C THR A 158 11.88 -2.84 16.71
N ILE A 159 11.91 -3.62 15.63
CA ILE A 159 10.82 -4.55 15.27
C ILE A 159 10.74 -5.67 16.30
N ILE A 160 9.55 -5.85 16.88
CA ILE A 160 9.20 -7.00 17.72
C ILE A 160 8.78 -8.16 16.83
N GLY A 161 7.96 -7.88 15.81
CA GLY A 161 7.54 -8.86 14.83
C GLY A 161 6.57 -8.30 13.80
N THR A 162 6.37 -9.08 12.74
CA THR A 162 5.43 -8.79 11.67
C THR A 162 4.49 -9.98 11.48
N ARG A 163 3.21 -9.71 11.26
CA ARG A 163 2.18 -10.70 10.94
C ARG A 163 1.41 -10.28 9.70
N GLU A 164 1.11 -11.26 8.87
CA GLU A 164 0.29 -11.11 7.68
C GLU A 164 -1.19 -11.21 8.04
N VAL A 165 -1.98 -10.28 7.52
CA VAL A 165 -3.44 -10.26 7.59
C VAL A 165 -3.95 -10.45 6.18
N SER A 166 -4.71 -11.52 5.97
CA SER A 166 -5.26 -11.87 4.65
C SER A 166 -6.78 -11.93 4.68
N HIS A 167 -7.39 -11.50 3.57
CA HIS A 167 -8.82 -11.66 3.30
C HIS A 167 -9.75 -11.04 4.34
N ILE A 168 -9.37 -9.90 4.92
CA ILE A 168 -10.26 -9.15 5.82
C ILE A 168 -11.31 -8.41 4.99
N ALA A 169 -12.58 -8.71 5.24
CA ALA A 169 -13.69 -8.12 4.50
C ALA A 169 -13.89 -6.63 4.86
N PRO A 170 -14.55 -5.84 3.99
CA PRO A 170 -14.92 -4.46 4.29
C PRO A 170 -15.66 -4.32 5.62
N GLY A 171 -15.21 -3.42 6.49
CA GLY A 171 -15.78 -3.14 7.82
C GLY A 171 -15.45 -4.17 8.90
N GLU A 172 -14.66 -5.20 8.60
CA GLU A 172 -14.22 -6.21 9.57
C GLU A 172 -12.91 -5.80 10.26
N ASN A 173 -12.72 -6.29 11.49
CA ASN A 173 -11.48 -6.17 12.23
C ASN A 173 -10.91 -7.55 12.63
N VAL A 174 -9.63 -7.57 12.94
CA VAL A 174 -8.90 -8.75 13.37
C VAL A 174 -7.98 -8.40 14.54
N THR A 175 -7.95 -9.29 15.53
CA THR A 175 -7.07 -9.17 16.68
C THR A 175 -5.84 -10.06 16.51
N ILE A 176 -4.66 -9.48 16.64
CA ILE A 176 -3.37 -10.14 16.47
C ILE A 176 -2.59 -10.03 17.77
N ILE A 177 -2.01 -11.14 18.23
CA ILE A 177 -1.20 -11.17 19.45
C ILE A 177 0.26 -11.42 19.10
N PHE A 178 1.12 -10.56 19.62
CA PHE A 178 2.57 -10.67 19.58
C PHE A 178 3.11 -10.96 20.98
N VAL A 179 4.18 -11.74 21.05
CA VAL A 179 4.90 -12.01 22.31
C VAL A 179 6.29 -11.41 22.19
N TRP A 180 6.58 -10.42 23.01
CA TRP A 180 7.85 -9.72 23.04
C TRP A 180 8.74 -10.25 24.16
N ASN A 181 9.96 -10.66 23.82
CA ASN A 181 10.96 -11.06 24.79
C ASN A 181 11.87 -9.88 25.13
N THR A 182 11.89 -9.47 26.41
CA THR A 182 12.66 -8.32 26.88
C THR A 182 14.10 -8.66 27.30
N THR A 183 14.60 -9.86 26.95
CA THR A 183 15.95 -10.29 27.31
C THR A 183 17.00 -9.34 26.74
N GLY A 184 17.90 -8.87 27.61
CA GLY A 184 19.03 -8.02 27.22
C GLY A 184 18.69 -6.53 27.12
N LEU A 185 17.45 -6.15 27.41
CA LEU A 185 17.11 -4.74 27.55
C LEU A 185 17.65 -4.19 28.87
N SER A 186 18.13 -2.95 28.83
CA SER A 186 18.64 -2.28 30.03
C SER A 186 17.50 -1.95 30.99
N PRO A 187 17.61 -2.28 32.28
CA PRO A 187 16.65 -1.84 33.31
C PRO A 187 16.50 -0.31 33.38
N CYS A 188 15.45 0.15 34.04
CA CYS A 188 15.09 1.56 34.24
C CYS A 188 14.86 2.33 32.93
N ASN A 189 14.44 1.62 31.87
CA ASN A 189 14.15 2.21 30.58
C ASN A 189 12.70 1.95 30.17
N ASN A 190 12.12 2.93 29.48
CA ASN A 190 10.79 2.86 28.91
C ASN A 190 10.88 2.62 27.41
N PHE A 191 10.10 1.67 26.90
CA PHE A 191 10.00 1.36 25.49
C PHE A 191 8.59 1.69 25.02
N THR A 192 8.45 2.68 24.14
CA THR A 192 7.18 3.03 23.52
C THR A 192 6.77 1.92 22.58
N ILE A 193 5.56 1.39 22.77
CA ILE A 193 5.01 0.34 21.92
C ILE A 193 4.06 0.96 20.91
N TRP A 194 4.23 0.58 19.65
CA TRP A 194 3.35 1.02 18.58
C TRP A 194 3.32 -0.03 17.47
N ALA A 195 2.28 0.04 16.64
CA ALA A 195 2.12 -0.84 15.49
C ALA A 195 1.78 -0.05 14.25
N GLU A 196 2.14 -0.62 13.09
CA GLU A 196 1.76 -0.08 11.79
C GLU A 196 1.21 -1.17 10.86
N ALA A 197 0.22 -0.81 10.06
CA ALA A 197 -0.24 -1.58 8.92
C ALA A 197 0.45 -1.09 7.63
N THR A 198 0.91 -2.01 6.78
CA THR A 198 1.48 -1.65 5.48
C THR A 198 0.46 -0.94 4.60
N THR A 199 0.92 0.02 3.80
CA THR A 199 0.07 0.75 2.87
C THR A 199 -0.48 -0.15 1.77
N VAL A 200 -1.77 0.00 1.46
CA VAL A 200 -2.43 -0.66 0.33
C VAL A 200 -2.37 0.20 -0.94
N PRO A 201 -2.39 -0.38 -2.15
CA PRO A 201 -2.25 0.37 -3.39
C PRO A 201 -3.32 1.47 -3.55
N ASN A 202 -2.92 2.60 -4.14
CA ASN A 202 -3.80 3.73 -4.47
C ASN A 202 -4.47 4.42 -3.26
N LYS A 203 -3.96 4.24 -2.03
CA LYS A 203 -4.39 5.00 -0.84
C LYS A 203 -3.54 6.26 -0.65
N VAL A 204 -4.19 7.39 -0.38
CA VAL A 204 -3.54 8.70 -0.16
C VAL A 204 -3.44 9.07 1.33
N ASN A 205 -4.41 8.66 2.15
CA ASN A 205 -4.40 8.89 3.59
C ASN A 205 -3.88 7.64 4.32
N VAL A 206 -2.74 7.71 5.01
CA VAL A 206 -2.14 6.56 5.70
C VAL A 206 -1.98 6.82 7.20
N ASP A 207 -2.60 7.87 7.72
CA ASP A 207 -2.38 8.32 9.10
C ASP A 207 -2.96 7.32 10.12
N ASN A 208 -4.09 6.69 9.79
CA ASN A 208 -4.74 5.67 10.62
C ASN A 208 -4.07 4.29 10.53
N ASN A 209 -3.04 4.13 9.69
CA ASN A 209 -2.28 2.89 9.63
C ASN A 209 -1.35 2.72 10.85
N ILE A 210 -1.12 3.78 11.62
CA ILE A 210 -0.18 3.78 12.75
C ILE A 210 -0.95 4.06 14.03
N PHE A 211 -0.69 3.25 15.06
CA PHE A 211 -1.23 3.48 16.40
C PHE A 211 -0.14 3.29 17.44
N THR A 212 -0.01 4.25 18.36
CA THR A 212 0.91 4.21 19.49
C THR A 212 0.13 3.96 20.77
N ASP A 213 0.53 2.93 21.52
CA ASP A 213 0.00 2.62 22.86
C ASP A 213 0.66 3.60 23.88
N GLY A 214 1.11 3.09 25.03
CA GLY A 214 2.01 3.75 25.94
C GLY A 214 3.43 3.18 25.86
N TYR A 215 4.03 3.04 27.04
CA TYR A 215 5.35 2.46 27.19
C TYR A 215 5.31 1.24 28.10
N VAL A 216 6.20 0.30 27.82
CA VAL A 216 6.54 -0.79 28.74
C VAL A 216 7.82 -0.41 29.49
N LYS A 217 7.77 -0.37 30.83
CA LYS A 217 8.93 -0.11 31.68
C LYS A 217 9.67 -1.41 31.97
N ILE A 218 10.97 -1.43 31.71
CA ILE A 218 11.85 -2.53 32.12
C ILE A 218 12.42 -2.19 33.50
N LYS A 219 12.08 -2.98 34.53
CA LYS A 219 12.57 -2.78 35.90
C LYS A 219 13.88 -3.51 36.18
N MET A 220 14.57 -3.08 37.22
CA MET A 220 15.66 -3.87 37.81
C MET A 220 15.08 -5.07 38.55
N LEU A 221 15.71 -6.23 38.39
CA LEU A 221 15.34 -7.43 39.14
C LEU A 221 15.56 -7.19 40.64
N GLY A 222 14.47 -7.07 41.40
CA GLY A 222 14.48 -6.77 42.83
C GLY A 222 14.02 -5.35 43.21
N ASP A 223 13.71 -4.50 42.23
CA ASP A 223 12.99 -3.22 42.43
C ASP A 223 11.48 -3.50 42.41
N LEU A 224 10.91 -3.71 43.61
CA LEU A 224 9.53 -4.14 43.81
C LEU A 224 8.56 -2.97 43.81
N ASN A 225 9.00 -1.77 44.21
CA ASN A 225 8.15 -0.58 44.20
C ASN A 225 8.19 0.17 42.84
N GLY A 226 9.16 -0.16 41.98
CA GLY A 226 9.33 0.40 40.64
C GLY A 226 9.92 1.82 40.62
N ASP A 227 10.62 2.24 41.68
CA ASP A 227 11.17 3.59 41.82
C ASP A 227 12.59 3.76 41.24
N ASP A 228 13.09 2.73 40.53
CA ASP A 228 14.42 2.69 39.93
C ASP A 228 15.56 2.68 40.95
N VAL A 229 15.31 2.32 42.21
CA VAL A 229 16.32 2.10 43.24
C VAL A 229 16.07 0.74 43.87
N ILE A 230 17.13 -0.04 44.14
CA ILE A 230 17.01 -1.21 45.01
C ILE A 230 17.45 -0.81 46.41
N ASP A 231 16.51 -0.54 47.31
CA ASP A 231 16.82 -0.11 48.67
C ASP A 231 16.06 -0.90 49.75
N ILE A 232 15.95 -0.29 50.95
CA ILE A 232 15.30 -0.92 52.09
C ILE A 232 13.80 -1.07 51.87
N LEU A 233 13.17 -0.23 51.04
CA LEU A 233 11.75 -0.30 50.73
C LEU A 233 11.43 -1.57 49.95
N ASP A 234 12.28 -1.98 49.00
CA ASP A 234 12.10 -3.25 48.27
C ASP A 234 12.23 -4.46 49.19
N ILE A 235 13.23 -4.44 50.08
CA ILE A 235 13.40 -5.49 51.08
C ILE A 235 12.20 -5.54 52.03
N VAL A 236 11.67 -4.39 52.45
CA VAL A 236 10.47 -4.30 53.30
C VAL A 236 9.25 -4.85 52.56
N LEU A 237 9.08 -4.56 51.28
CA LEU A 237 8.02 -5.14 50.46
C LEU A 237 8.14 -6.66 50.36
N ALA A 238 9.33 -7.18 50.03
CA ALA A 238 9.55 -8.62 49.95
C ALA A 238 9.32 -9.33 51.30
N THR A 239 9.80 -8.75 52.41
CA THR A 239 9.63 -9.31 53.76
C THR A 239 8.17 -9.25 54.23
N SER A 240 7.37 -8.30 53.76
CA SER A 240 5.92 -8.26 54.05
C SER A 240 5.15 -9.44 53.44
N CYS A 241 5.72 -10.06 52.40
CA CYS A 241 5.21 -11.24 51.72
C CYS A 241 5.86 -12.54 52.21
N TYR A 242 6.75 -12.51 53.21
CA TYR A 242 7.53 -13.67 53.63
C TYR A 242 6.67 -14.87 54.02
N GLY A 243 6.99 -16.04 53.48
CA GLY A 243 6.27 -17.29 53.70
C GLY A 243 4.96 -17.43 52.90
N SER A 244 4.58 -16.43 52.10
CA SER A 244 3.40 -16.52 51.22
C SER A 244 3.68 -17.39 49.98
N THR A 245 2.61 -17.93 49.41
CA THR A 245 2.58 -18.78 48.21
C THR A 245 1.49 -18.30 47.24
N PRO A 246 1.50 -18.72 45.95
CA PRO A 246 0.48 -18.33 44.99
C PRO A 246 -0.94 -18.59 45.49
N GLY A 247 -1.75 -17.52 45.55
CA GLY A 247 -3.12 -17.54 46.03
C GLY A 247 -3.32 -16.89 47.41
N ASP A 248 -2.24 -16.67 48.17
CA ASP A 248 -2.30 -15.95 49.43
C ASP A 248 -2.59 -14.44 49.20
N PRO A 249 -3.35 -13.76 50.08
CA PRO A 249 -3.69 -12.35 49.90
C PRO A 249 -2.50 -11.39 49.85
N ASN A 250 -1.37 -11.76 50.48
CA ASN A 250 -0.13 -11.00 50.48
C ASN A 250 0.94 -11.57 49.53
N TRP A 251 0.57 -12.51 48.65
CA TRP A 251 1.48 -13.02 47.64
C TRP A 251 1.87 -11.92 46.65
N ASN A 252 3.17 -11.66 46.52
CA ASN A 252 3.71 -10.82 45.47
C ASN A 252 4.60 -11.67 44.55
N PRO A 253 4.17 -11.99 43.31
CA PRO A 253 4.96 -12.81 42.40
C PRO A 253 6.27 -12.14 41.96
N GLU A 254 6.39 -10.81 42.06
CA GLU A 254 7.64 -10.11 41.75
C GLU A 254 8.71 -10.30 42.85
N ALA A 255 8.29 -10.70 44.05
CA ALA A 255 9.21 -11.00 45.15
C ALA A 255 9.79 -12.42 45.08
N ASP A 256 9.28 -13.30 44.22
CA ASP A 256 9.74 -14.69 44.03
C ASP A 256 10.88 -14.73 43.00
N LEU A 257 12.12 -14.58 43.48
CA LEU A 257 13.31 -14.28 42.67
C LEU A 257 14.37 -15.38 42.72
N ALA A 258 14.24 -16.35 43.62
CA ALA A 258 15.18 -17.43 43.81
C ALA A 258 14.47 -18.75 44.11
N ARG A 259 15.23 -19.85 44.05
CA ARG A 259 14.70 -21.15 44.46
C ARG A 259 14.63 -21.25 45.99
N PRO A 260 13.62 -21.93 46.55
CA PRO A 260 12.50 -22.61 45.87
C PRO A 260 11.46 -21.63 45.30
N TRP A 261 11.04 -21.84 44.05
CA TRP A 261 10.00 -21.02 43.40
C TRP A 261 8.60 -21.28 43.98
N ASN A 262 7.69 -20.33 43.79
CA ASN A 262 6.31 -20.31 44.30
C ASN A 262 6.19 -20.22 45.83
N VAL A 263 7.22 -19.69 46.49
CA VAL A 263 7.19 -19.37 47.92
C VAL A 263 8.18 -18.25 48.18
N ILE A 264 7.80 -17.23 48.96
CA ILE A 264 8.73 -16.16 49.33
C ILE A 264 9.54 -16.59 50.55
N GLU A 265 10.82 -16.86 50.38
CA GLU A 265 11.73 -17.27 51.45
C GLU A 265 12.97 -16.36 51.55
N ILE A 266 13.89 -16.74 52.45
CA ILE A 266 15.12 -15.98 52.70
C ILE A 266 15.99 -15.86 51.45
N CYS A 267 15.96 -16.84 50.55
CA CYS A 267 16.72 -16.81 49.30
C CYS A 267 16.30 -15.63 48.40
N ASP A 268 15.01 -15.30 48.37
CA ASP A 268 14.48 -14.19 47.60
C ASP A 268 14.93 -12.85 48.17
N ILE A 269 14.78 -12.69 49.49
CA ILE A 269 15.22 -11.49 50.19
C ILE A 269 16.74 -11.30 50.05
N VAL A 270 17.53 -12.37 50.19
CA VAL A 270 18.99 -12.32 49.96
C VAL A 270 19.31 -11.94 48.52
N THR A 271 18.49 -12.38 47.57
CA THR A 271 18.63 -12.03 46.14
C THR A 271 18.40 -10.55 45.90
N ILE A 272 17.42 -9.93 46.56
CA ILE A 272 17.20 -8.47 46.54
C ILE A 272 18.35 -7.75 47.26
N ALA A 273 18.65 -8.16 48.49
CA ALA A 273 19.68 -7.54 49.33
C ALA A 273 21.09 -7.59 48.70
N SER A 274 21.41 -8.64 47.93
CA SER A 274 22.66 -8.74 47.18
C SER A 274 22.81 -7.66 46.09
N ARG A 275 21.71 -6.99 45.74
CA ARG A 275 21.62 -5.91 44.75
C ARG A 275 21.32 -4.55 45.37
N TYR A 276 21.36 -4.45 46.71
CA TYR A 276 21.09 -3.21 47.44
C TYR A 276 21.97 -2.05 46.97
N GLY A 277 21.38 -0.87 46.87
CA GLY A 277 22.01 0.37 46.44
C GLY A 277 22.20 0.50 44.93
N ARG A 278 21.63 -0.41 44.11
CA ARG A 278 21.63 -0.25 42.66
C ARG A 278 20.62 0.83 42.25
N THR A 279 21.06 1.66 41.31
CA THR A 279 20.32 2.73 40.65
C THR A 279 20.70 2.72 39.16
N PRO A 280 19.99 3.45 38.28
CA PRO A 280 20.42 3.71 36.90
C PRO A 280 21.88 4.16 36.79
#